data_AF-A0A8I6AG15-F1
#
_entry.id   AF-A0A8I6AG15-F1
#
_cell.length_a   1.000
_cell.length_b   1.000
_cell.length_c   1.000
_cell.angle_alpha   90.00
_cell.angle_beta   90.00
_cell.angle_gamma   90.00
#
_symmetry.space_group_name_H-M   'P 1'
#
loop_
_entity.id
_entity.type
_entity.pdbx_description
1 polymer ?
#
loop_
_entity_poly.entity_id
_entity_poly.type
_entity_poly.pdbx_seq_one_letter_code
_entity_poly.pdbx_strand_id
1 'polypeptide(L)'
;MGLGAALLGLVCLIEQRIWAHYGPSPYPSIWAVPGTVISTGSTVTVFCRSPPGVTNMRLQNFLHNEIWYDKTPQGDQEVFEFSLQNVIHTHAGIYYCSYYNGGKWSQTSDKLELIVTGAYKEKPSLTIDSGPQGFSKRNVTLVCHTHHFFDLFILCRDGNASFPRNCLQQDHNTFLISPVSPGYKRTYRCFVSPKVNSYLWSLPSDPLELLVPGPSVSPIVVWVTVAAVCFLIFFLLLLYLCHHWAKCKTSSAKTRTQVKYKSSSPAMDNDEKIKYDELECIQPENYCQVDTKKLSAVEDSKEVTYAQLCQEIFLENMDSLPSNTLHHMSTQTCVYATLRLSQEESQS
;
A
#
# COMPACT_ATOMS: atom_id res chain seq x y z
N MET A 1 28.45 -14.10 34.11
CA MET A 1 27.62 -13.43 33.07
C MET A 1 26.39 -12.76 33.69
N GLY A 2 26.56 -11.95 34.75
CA GLY A 2 25.44 -11.44 35.55
C GLY A 2 25.18 -9.94 35.44
N LEU A 3 25.88 -9.23 34.55
CA LEU A 3 25.80 -7.76 34.45
C LEU A 3 24.95 -7.27 33.26
N GLY A 4 24.79 -8.07 32.19
CA GLY A 4 24.06 -7.65 30.99
C GLY A 4 22.53 -7.55 31.18
N ALA A 5 21.92 -8.44 31.97
CA ALA A 5 20.48 -8.44 32.18
C ALA A 5 19.97 -7.22 32.98
N ALA A 6 20.81 -6.68 33.88
CA ALA A 6 20.45 -5.52 34.68
C ALA A 6 20.38 -4.22 33.84
N LEU A 7 21.25 -4.09 32.83
CA LEU A 7 21.28 -2.94 31.93
C LEU A 7 20.03 -2.86 31.05
N LEU A 8 19.57 -3.98 30.49
CA LEU A 8 18.33 -4.02 29.69
C LEU A 8 17.08 -3.66 30.52
N GLY A 9 17.03 -4.09 31.78
CA GLY A 9 15.94 -3.71 32.70
C GLY A 9 15.90 -2.20 32.98
N LEU A 10 17.07 -1.56 33.11
CA LEU A 10 17.18 -0.11 33.30
C LEU A 10 16.74 0.68 32.05
N VAL A 11 17.07 0.23 30.84
CA VAL A 11 16.64 0.90 29.59
C VAL A 11 15.11 0.83 29.43
N CYS A 12 14.49 -0.33 29.66
CA CYS A 12 13.03 -0.46 29.63
C CYS A 12 12.34 0.41 30.69
N LEU A 13 12.91 0.52 31.90
CA LEU A 13 12.36 1.38 32.94
C LEU A 13 12.48 2.87 32.59
N ILE A 14 13.55 3.28 31.89
CA ILE A 14 13.70 4.65 31.44
C ILE A 14 12.68 4.96 30.32
N GLU A 15 12.47 4.07 29.35
CA GLU A 15 11.43 4.25 28.32
C GLU A 15 10.03 4.34 28.93
N GLN A 16 9.67 3.46 29.86
CA GLN A 16 8.37 3.53 30.54
C GLN A 16 8.22 4.80 31.39
N ARG A 17 9.30 5.25 32.05
CA ARG A 17 9.29 6.48 32.85
C ARG A 17 9.13 7.73 31.97
N ILE A 18 9.64 7.71 30.74
CA ILE A 18 9.47 8.83 29.81
C ILE A 18 7.99 9.01 29.45
N TRP A 19 7.23 7.93 29.22
CA TRP A 19 5.79 8.05 28.93
C TRP A 19 4.95 8.44 30.15
N ALA A 20 5.31 7.98 31.34
CA ALA A 20 4.54 8.26 32.56
C ALA A 20 4.53 9.76 32.96
N HIS A 21 5.52 10.55 32.51
CA HIS A 21 5.57 11.99 32.78
C HIS A 21 4.73 12.85 31.83
N TYR A 22 4.31 12.31 30.68
CA TYR A 22 3.36 13.00 29.81
C TYR A 22 1.95 12.60 30.23
N GLY A 23 1.41 13.32 31.21
CA GLY A 23 -0.03 13.29 31.47
C GLY A 23 -0.84 13.62 30.21
N PRO A 24 -2.17 13.45 30.24
CA PRO A 24 -3.03 13.76 29.09
C PRO A 24 -2.69 15.12 28.51
N SER A 25 -2.54 15.21 27.19
CA SER A 25 -2.25 16.49 26.51
C SER A 25 -3.26 17.53 26.98
N PRO A 26 -2.82 18.71 27.44
CA PRO A 26 -3.72 19.78 27.88
C PRO A 26 -4.45 20.46 26.71
N TYR A 27 -4.16 20.04 25.47
CA TYR A 27 -4.77 20.57 24.26
C TYR A 27 -5.76 19.55 23.71
N PRO A 28 -6.94 20.00 23.22
CA PRO A 28 -7.85 19.09 22.56
C PRO A 28 -7.27 18.58 21.24
N SER A 29 -7.66 17.38 20.83
CA SER A 29 -7.39 16.87 19.48
C SER A 29 -8.63 16.97 18.60
N ILE A 30 -8.41 17.05 17.28
CA ILE A 30 -9.47 17.23 16.28
C ILE A 30 -9.25 16.27 15.10
N TRP A 31 -10.34 15.67 14.59
CA TRP A 31 -10.32 14.89 13.35
C TRP A 31 -11.71 14.86 12.70
N ALA A 32 -11.81 14.44 11.44
CA ALA A 32 -13.09 14.37 10.71
C ALA A 32 -13.31 13.01 10.08
N VAL A 33 -14.58 12.58 10.03
CA VAL A 33 -15.03 11.32 9.41
C VAL A 33 -16.12 11.63 8.38
N PRO A 34 -16.03 11.08 7.15
CA PRO A 34 -15.05 10.09 6.68
C PRO A 34 -13.70 10.69 6.23
N GLY A 35 -13.55 12.01 6.25
CA GLY A 35 -12.34 12.73 5.90
C GLY A 35 -12.55 14.24 5.95
N THR A 36 -11.57 15.01 5.46
CA THR A 36 -11.59 16.48 5.46
C THR A 36 -11.99 17.10 4.12
N VAL A 37 -12.15 16.28 3.06
CA VAL A 37 -12.63 16.71 1.75
C VAL A 37 -14.01 16.08 1.51
N ILE A 38 -15.03 16.92 1.40
CA ILE A 38 -16.44 16.51 1.42
C ILE A 38 -17.17 17.15 0.24
N SER A 39 -17.99 16.39 -0.49
CA SER A 39 -18.83 16.97 -1.54
C SER A 39 -20.01 17.76 -0.98
N THR A 40 -20.38 18.84 -1.68
CA THR A 40 -21.60 19.60 -1.40
C THR A 40 -22.82 18.68 -1.29
N GLY A 41 -23.63 18.87 -0.26
CA GLY A 41 -24.81 18.07 0.07
C GLY A 41 -24.52 16.83 0.92
N SER A 42 -23.25 16.46 1.13
CA SER A 42 -22.88 15.33 1.99
C SER A 42 -22.85 15.71 3.48
N THR A 43 -22.66 14.72 4.33
CA THR A 43 -22.50 14.88 5.78
C THR A 43 -21.08 14.56 6.19
N VAL A 44 -20.54 15.34 7.12
CA VAL A 44 -19.25 15.10 7.78
C VAL A 44 -19.42 15.23 9.28
N THR A 45 -18.73 14.40 10.04
CA THR A 45 -18.67 14.54 11.50
C THR A 45 -17.27 14.92 11.90
N VAL A 46 -17.14 16.07 12.56
CA VAL A 46 -15.91 16.52 13.19
C VAL A 46 -15.93 16.08 14.64
N PHE A 47 -14.85 15.48 15.09
CA PHE A 47 -14.68 15.00 16.45
C PHE A 47 -13.65 15.85 17.16
N CYS A 48 -13.95 16.18 18.41
CA CYS A 48 -13.04 16.81 19.35
C CYS A 48 -12.80 15.86 20.52
N ARG A 49 -11.56 15.67 20.94
CA ARG A 49 -11.25 14.98 22.21
C ARG A 49 -10.69 15.96 23.22
N SER A 50 -11.23 15.98 24.43
CA SER A 50 -10.67 16.73 25.56
C SER A 50 -10.12 15.79 26.64
N PRO A 51 -9.32 16.34 27.56
CA PRO A 51 -9.12 15.74 28.87
C PRO A 51 -10.46 15.58 29.63
N PRO A 52 -10.49 14.76 30.69
CA PRO A 52 -11.67 14.63 31.56
C PRO A 52 -11.93 15.92 32.35
N GLY A 53 -13.18 16.08 32.83
CA GLY A 53 -13.57 17.18 33.71
C GLY A 53 -13.83 18.52 33.02
N VAL A 54 -14.05 18.52 31.71
CA VAL A 54 -14.50 19.72 30.98
C VAL A 54 -15.99 19.95 31.20
N THR A 55 -16.47 21.17 31.03
CA THR A 55 -17.90 21.53 31.16
C THR A 55 -18.54 21.91 29.84
N ASN A 56 -17.74 22.30 28.85
CA ASN A 56 -18.22 22.62 27.51
C ASN A 56 -17.12 22.33 26.48
N MET A 57 -17.50 21.84 25.31
CA MET A 57 -16.63 21.68 24.15
C MET A 57 -17.16 22.56 23.03
N ARG A 58 -16.26 23.29 22.37
CA ARG A 58 -16.57 24.17 21.25
C ARG A 58 -15.79 23.74 20.01
N LEU A 59 -16.51 23.56 18.92
CA LEU A 59 -15.97 23.50 17.57
C LEU A 59 -16.20 24.86 16.89
N GLN A 60 -15.13 25.56 16.51
CA GLN A 60 -15.20 26.89 15.91
C GLN A 60 -14.64 26.91 14.49
N ASN A 61 -15.34 27.57 13.56
CA ASN A 61 -14.82 27.88 12.23
C ASN A 61 -14.18 29.29 12.25
N PHE A 62 -12.88 29.39 11.97
CA PHE A 62 -12.13 30.65 12.03
C PHE A 62 -12.25 31.51 10.77
N LEU A 63 -12.56 30.93 9.60
CA LEU A 63 -12.77 31.75 8.40
C LEU A 63 -14.12 32.46 8.46
N HIS A 64 -15.10 31.79 9.06
CA HIS A 64 -16.44 32.31 9.30
C HIS A 64 -16.62 32.48 10.80
N ASN A 65 -15.90 33.47 11.38
CA ASN A 65 -15.77 33.73 12.83
C ASN A 65 -17.09 33.76 13.64
N GLU A 66 -18.23 33.86 12.97
CA GLU A 66 -19.58 33.88 13.56
C GLU A 66 -20.20 32.49 13.72
N ILE A 67 -19.53 31.41 13.30
CA ILE A 67 -20.05 30.04 13.35
C ILE A 67 -19.22 29.19 14.32
N TRP A 68 -19.84 28.83 15.45
CA TRP A 68 -19.33 27.83 16.36
C TRP A 68 -20.45 26.92 16.85
N TYR A 69 -20.05 25.72 17.28
CA TYR A 69 -20.94 24.69 17.81
C TYR A 69 -20.46 24.30 19.20
N ASP A 70 -21.35 24.38 20.18
CA ASP A 70 -21.06 24.01 21.57
C ASP A 70 -21.77 22.71 21.95
N LYS A 71 -21.10 21.90 22.77
CA LYS A 71 -21.67 20.70 23.39
C LYS A 71 -21.19 20.55 24.82
N THR A 72 -22.13 20.31 25.72
CA THR A 72 -21.87 19.91 27.10
C THR A 72 -21.60 18.40 27.17
N PRO A 73 -20.64 17.93 27.98
CA PRO A 73 -20.35 16.51 28.13
C PRO A 73 -21.50 15.75 28.81
N GLN A 74 -21.65 14.48 28.46
CA GLN A 74 -22.52 13.53 29.13
C GLN A 74 -21.69 12.63 30.05
N GLY A 75 -21.76 12.88 31.36
CA GLY A 75 -20.91 12.16 32.33
C GLY A 75 -19.43 12.40 32.05
N ASP A 76 -18.66 11.32 31.99
CA ASP A 76 -17.21 11.36 31.74
C ASP A 76 -16.86 11.39 30.24
N GLN A 77 -17.70 12.02 29.42
CA GLN A 77 -17.50 12.11 27.97
C GLN A 77 -16.24 12.92 27.64
N GLU A 78 -15.28 12.26 26.99
CA GLU A 78 -14.06 12.90 26.48
C GLU A 78 -14.11 13.22 24.98
N VAL A 79 -14.91 12.48 24.20
CA VAL A 79 -15.01 12.63 22.74
C VAL A 79 -16.36 13.24 22.39
N PHE A 80 -16.32 14.37 21.67
CA PHE A 80 -17.47 15.16 21.28
C PHE A 80 -17.65 15.14 19.77
N GLU A 81 -18.86 14.84 19.34
CA GLU A 81 -19.19 14.69 17.91
C GLU A 81 -19.98 15.88 17.41
N PHE A 82 -19.52 16.51 16.33
CA PHE A 82 -20.19 17.63 15.66
C PHE A 82 -20.52 17.21 14.24
N SER A 83 -21.76 16.79 14.00
CA SER A 83 -22.22 16.36 12.67
C SER A 83 -22.72 17.57 11.88
N LEU A 84 -22.02 17.90 10.80
CA LEU A 84 -22.41 18.92 9.82
C LEU A 84 -23.14 18.22 8.68
N GLN A 85 -24.45 18.44 8.58
CA GLN A 85 -25.31 17.82 7.57
C GLN A 85 -25.54 18.77 6.39
N ASN A 86 -25.76 18.19 5.20
CA ASN A 86 -26.01 18.96 3.97
C ASN A 86 -24.97 20.08 3.76
N VAL A 87 -23.70 19.69 3.77
CA VAL A 87 -22.55 20.59 3.69
C VAL A 87 -22.63 21.46 2.44
N ILE A 88 -22.45 22.76 2.60
CA ILE A 88 -22.37 23.75 1.53
C ILE A 88 -21.10 24.59 1.67
N HIS A 89 -20.80 25.45 0.69
CA HIS A 89 -19.59 26.27 0.64
C HIS A 89 -19.31 27.06 1.93
N THR A 90 -20.32 27.54 2.66
CA THR A 90 -20.13 28.28 3.94
C THR A 90 -19.62 27.42 5.09
N HIS A 91 -19.67 26.09 4.97
CA HIS A 91 -19.08 25.17 5.94
C HIS A 91 -17.58 24.95 5.69
N ALA A 92 -17.06 25.32 4.51
CA ALA A 92 -15.64 25.16 4.23
C ALA A 92 -14.79 26.08 5.13
N GLY A 93 -13.58 25.64 5.44
CA GLY A 93 -12.61 26.47 6.13
C GLY A 93 -11.83 25.76 7.22
N ILE A 94 -11.29 26.56 8.15
CA ILE A 94 -10.41 26.07 9.21
C ILE A 94 -11.20 25.92 10.50
N TYR A 95 -11.16 24.72 11.07
CA TYR A 95 -11.82 24.36 12.31
C TYR A 95 -10.83 24.13 13.43
N TYR A 96 -11.24 24.51 14.64
CA TYR A 96 -10.51 24.28 15.88
C TYR A 96 -11.47 23.78 16.96
N CYS A 97 -10.99 22.87 17.80
CA CYS A 97 -11.64 22.50 19.04
C CYS A 97 -11.05 23.32 20.19
N SER A 98 -11.88 23.71 21.15
CA SER A 98 -11.46 24.25 22.44
C SER A 98 -12.45 23.75 23.50
N TYR A 99 -11.99 23.59 24.73
CA TYR A 99 -12.85 23.16 25.83
C TYR A 99 -12.86 24.19 26.95
N TYR A 100 -13.94 24.22 27.72
CA TYR A 100 -14.08 25.06 28.91
C TYR A 100 -13.89 24.19 30.15
N ASN A 101 -13.01 24.62 31.05
CA ASN A 101 -12.80 23.98 32.34
C ASN A 101 -12.31 25.04 33.35
N GLY A 102 -12.79 24.96 34.60
CA GLY A 102 -12.30 25.82 35.68
C GLY A 102 -12.50 27.32 35.43
N GLY A 103 -13.56 27.70 34.72
CA GLY A 103 -13.87 29.11 34.44
C GLY A 103 -13.05 29.74 33.31
N LYS A 104 -12.32 28.95 32.51
CA LYS A 104 -11.58 29.45 31.35
C LYS A 104 -11.64 28.50 30.15
N TRP A 105 -11.46 29.06 28.97
CA TRP A 105 -11.23 28.28 27.75
C TRP A 105 -9.80 27.76 27.70
N SER A 106 -9.63 26.56 27.15
CA SER A 106 -8.33 26.01 26.79
C SER A 106 -7.74 26.76 25.60
N GLN A 107 -6.47 26.49 25.31
CA GLN A 107 -5.93 26.74 23.97
C GLN A 107 -6.64 25.85 22.94
N THR A 108 -6.56 26.22 21.67
CA THR A 108 -7.17 25.48 20.57
C THR A 108 -6.41 24.19 20.27
N SER A 109 -7.09 23.24 19.62
CA SER A 109 -6.46 22.09 18.96
C SER A 109 -5.54 22.53 17.82
N ASP A 110 -4.90 21.55 17.17
CA ASP A 110 -4.40 21.74 15.81
C ASP A 110 -5.53 22.16 14.87
N LYS A 111 -5.16 22.73 13.72
CA LYS A 111 -6.13 23.13 12.69
C LYS A 111 -6.66 21.91 11.94
N LEU A 112 -7.96 21.92 11.62
CA LEU A 112 -8.56 21.02 10.65
C LEU A 112 -9.10 21.80 9.47
N GLU A 113 -8.57 21.57 8.28
CA GLU A 113 -9.01 22.23 7.05
C GLU A 113 -10.12 21.41 6.39
N LEU A 114 -11.36 21.88 6.51
CA LEU A 114 -12.51 21.27 5.85
C LEU A 114 -12.69 21.88 4.46
N ILE A 115 -12.59 21.03 3.44
CA ILE A 115 -12.70 21.38 2.04
C ILE A 115 -14.03 20.90 1.49
N VAL A 116 -14.72 21.76 0.75
CA VAL A 116 -16.00 21.45 0.12
C VAL A 116 -15.86 21.39 -1.40
N THR A 117 -16.13 20.22 -1.98
CA THR A 117 -16.11 20.00 -3.44
C THR A 117 -17.49 20.22 -4.06
N GLY A 118 -17.51 20.51 -5.36
CA GLY A 118 -18.75 20.85 -6.09
C GLY A 118 -19.31 22.23 -5.75
N ALA A 119 -18.51 23.10 -5.12
CA ALA A 119 -18.87 24.49 -4.86
C ALA A 119 -18.94 25.30 -6.17
N TYR A 120 -18.05 24.99 -7.12
CA TYR A 120 -18.10 25.50 -8.49
C TYR A 120 -18.70 24.47 -9.44
N LYS A 121 -19.47 24.94 -10.43
CA LYS A 121 -20.10 24.09 -11.46
C LYS A 121 -19.12 23.59 -12.51
N GLU A 122 -17.88 24.08 -12.52
CA GLU A 122 -16.84 23.58 -13.42
C GLU A 122 -16.57 22.09 -13.18
N LYS A 123 -16.44 21.34 -14.26
CA LYS A 123 -16.02 19.94 -14.24
C LYS A 123 -14.77 19.78 -15.12
N PRO A 124 -13.56 19.70 -14.54
CA PRO A 124 -12.34 19.54 -15.31
C PRO A 124 -12.28 18.15 -15.97
N SER A 125 -11.40 17.99 -16.95
CA SER A 125 -11.10 16.68 -17.57
C SER A 125 -9.68 16.24 -17.20
N LEU A 126 -9.50 14.94 -16.93
CA LEU A 126 -8.22 14.37 -16.56
C LEU A 126 -7.75 13.42 -17.66
N THR A 127 -6.57 13.69 -18.21
CA THR A 127 -5.99 12.92 -19.33
C THR A 127 -4.58 12.46 -18.99
N ILE A 128 -4.09 11.46 -19.71
CA ILE A 128 -2.70 11.02 -19.61
C ILE A 128 -1.92 11.72 -20.72
N ASP A 129 -0.88 12.46 -20.37
CA ASP A 129 0.11 12.92 -21.34
C ASP A 129 1.06 11.75 -21.65
N SER A 130 0.56 10.86 -22.52
CA SER A 130 1.38 9.79 -23.07
C SER A 130 2.18 10.37 -24.23
N GLY A 131 3.43 10.75 -23.98
CA GLY A 131 4.44 10.67 -25.02
C GLY A 131 4.38 9.27 -25.71
N PRO A 132 4.89 9.13 -26.95
CA PRO A 132 4.61 8.00 -27.84
C PRO A 132 4.53 6.64 -27.11
N GLN A 133 3.32 6.09 -27.19
CA GLN A 133 2.74 4.94 -26.51
C GLN A 133 3.73 3.80 -26.23
N GLY A 134 4.35 3.84 -25.06
CA GLY A 134 5.20 2.75 -24.59
C GLY A 134 5.06 2.62 -23.09
N PHE A 135 4.24 1.65 -22.65
CA PHE A 135 4.10 1.17 -21.27
C PHE A 135 5.45 0.63 -20.76
N SER A 136 6.39 1.55 -20.58
CA SER A 136 7.61 1.34 -19.85
C SER A 136 7.32 1.73 -18.41
N LYS A 137 8.11 1.23 -17.47
CA LYS A 137 8.09 1.58 -16.03
C LYS A 137 8.42 3.06 -15.78
N ARG A 138 8.01 3.96 -16.67
CA ARG A 138 8.23 5.39 -16.63
C ARG A 138 7.11 6.04 -15.82
N ASN A 139 7.47 7.12 -15.17
CA ASN A 139 6.52 8.03 -14.56
C ASN A 139 5.45 8.40 -15.59
N VAL A 140 4.19 8.39 -15.16
CA VAL A 140 3.04 8.75 -15.97
C VAL A 140 2.69 10.18 -15.66
N THR A 141 2.58 11.01 -16.69
CA THR A 141 2.17 12.40 -16.54
C THR A 141 0.66 12.48 -16.73
N LEU A 142 -0.05 13.00 -15.73
CA LEU A 142 -1.48 13.29 -15.80
C LEU A 142 -1.69 14.79 -15.99
N VAL A 143 -2.59 15.18 -16.89
CA VAL A 143 -2.89 16.59 -17.17
C VAL A 143 -4.37 16.86 -16.94
N CYS A 144 -4.64 17.88 -16.14
CA CYS A 144 -5.97 18.32 -15.77
C CYS A 144 -6.40 19.57 -16.54
N HIS A 145 -7.37 19.43 -17.43
CA HIS A 145 -7.84 20.54 -18.26
C HIS A 145 -9.11 21.15 -17.68
N THR A 146 -9.18 22.47 -17.70
CA THR A 146 -10.36 23.26 -17.32
C THR A 146 -10.59 24.33 -18.39
N HIS A 147 -11.85 24.70 -18.60
CA HIS A 147 -12.23 25.73 -19.57
C HIS A 147 -12.16 27.14 -18.99
N HIS A 148 -12.25 27.24 -17.66
CA HIS A 148 -12.25 28.50 -16.92
C HIS A 148 -10.93 28.70 -16.18
N PHE A 149 -10.63 29.95 -15.84
CA PHE A 149 -9.40 30.28 -15.13
C PHE A 149 -9.49 29.82 -13.67
N PHE A 150 -8.65 28.85 -13.32
CA PHE A 150 -8.38 28.40 -11.97
C PHE A 150 -6.86 28.33 -11.77
N ASP A 151 -6.39 28.75 -10.61
CA ASP A 151 -4.96 28.84 -10.29
C ASP A 151 -4.44 27.58 -9.60
N LEU A 152 -5.32 26.84 -8.91
CA LEU A 152 -4.97 25.62 -8.19
C LEU A 152 -5.57 24.41 -8.89
N PHE A 153 -4.72 23.42 -9.11
CA PHE A 153 -5.09 22.11 -9.63
C PHE A 153 -4.87 21.08 -8.53
N ILE A 154 -5.85 20.21 -8.34
CA ILE A 154 -5.82 19.21 -7.28
C ILE A 154 -6.02 17.83 -7.89
N LEU A 155 -5.05 16.94 -7.69
CA LEU A 155 -5.16 15.54 -8.08
C LEU A 155 -5.38 14.66 -6.85
N CYS A 156 -6.53 14.01 -6.78
CA CYS A 156 -6.83 13.04 -5.73
C CYS A 156 -6.65 11.61 -6.24
N ARG A 157 -6.04 10.77 -5.40
CA ARG A 157 -5.82 9.34 -5.65
C ARG A 157 -6.72 8.51 -4.75
N ASP A 158 -7.49 7.63 -5.37
CA ASP A 158 -8.48 6.77 -4.74
C ASP A 158 -9.58 7.58 -4.02
N GLY A 159 -10.46 6.88 -3.28
CA GLY A 159 -11.70 7.48 -2.78
C GLY A 159 -12.79 7.61 -3.84
N ASN A 160 -13.99 7.98 -3.40
CA ASN A 160 -15.13 8.21 -4.29
C ASN A 160 -15.28 9.71 -4.59
N ALA A 161 -16.19 10.05 -5.50
CA ALA A 161 -16.43 11.45 -5.88
C ALA A 161 -16.83 12.34 -4.69
N SER A 162 -17.53 11.76 -3.70
CA SER A 162 -18.03 12.48 -2.53
C SER A 162 -16.97 12.67 -1.43
N PHE A 163 -16.04 11.73 -1.32
CA PHE A 163 -14.98 11.68 -0.32
C PHE A 163 -13.65 11.32 -1.00
N PRO A 164 -13.04 12.26 -1.73
CA PRO A 164 -11.73 12.07 -2.33
C PRO A 164 -10.66 11.84 -1.27
N ARG A 165 -9.62 11.08 -1.61
CA ARG A 165 -8.48 10.81 -0.71
C ARG A 165 -7.15 11.13 -1.38
N ASN A 166 -6.11 11.23 -0.57
CA ASN A 166 -4.72 11.40 -1.01
C ASN A 166 -4.58 12.47 -2.10
N CYS A 167 -5.05 13.67 -1.78
CA CYS A 167 -5.07 14.79 -2.71
C CYS A 167 -3.77 15.58 -2.66
N LEU A 168 -3.21 15.85 -3.83
CA LEU A 168 -2.06 16.73 -4.03
C LEU A 168 -2.51 17.99 -4.75
N GLN A 169 -2.20 19.15 -4.17
CA GLN A 169 -2.48 20.45 -4.75
C GLN A 169 -1.20 21.07 -5.33
N GLN A 170 -1.34 21.77 -6.46
CA GLN A 170 -0.24 22.50 -7.11
C GLN A 170 -0.78 23.63 -8.00
N ASP A 171 0.11 24.54 -8.40
CA ASP A 171 -0.24 25.72 -9.20
C ASP A 171 -0.20 25.47 -10.73
N HIS A 172 0.09 24.24 -11.17
CA HIS A 172 0.12 23.86 -12.58
C HIS A 172 -0.75 22.62 -12.85
N ASN A 173 -1.23 22.47 -14.08
CA ASN A 173 -2.18 21.42 -14.43
C ASN A 173 -1.60 20.01 -14.64
N THR A 174 -0.28 19.87 -14.57
CA THR A 174 0.46 18.64 -14.91
C THR A 174 1.01 17.94 -13.68
N PHE A 175 0.66 16.67 -13.46
CA PHE A 175 1.09 15.88 -12.31
C PHE A 175 1.97 14.71 -12.76
N LEU A 176 3.19 14.64 -12.24
CA LEU A 176 4.08 13.52 -12.48
C LEU A 176 3.83 12.42 -11.43
N ILE A 177 3.35 11.26 -11.88
CA ILE A 177 3.01 10.14 -11.01
C ILE A 177 4.00 9.00 -11.25
N SER A 178 4.73 8.63 -10.19
CA SER A 178 5.59 7.45 -10.23
C SER A 178 4.77 6.18 -10.47
N PRO A 179 5.31 5.18 -11.20
CA PRO A 179 4.60 3.94 -11.46
C PRO A 179 4.10 3.30 -10.16
N VAL A 180 2.86 2.86 -10.18
CA VAL A 180 2.27 2.09 -9.09
C VAL A 180 2.89 0.69 -9.07
N SER A 181 3.02 0.08 -7.90
CA SER A 181 3.35 -1.33 -7.78
C SER A 181 2.50 -2.18 -8.74
N PRO A 182 3.09 -3.15 -9.46
CA PRO A 182 2.36 -3.95 -10.44
C PRO A 182 1.15 -4.63 -9.80
N GLY A 183 0.04 -4.72 -10.55
CA GLY A 183 -1.18 -5.40 -10.11
C GLY A 183 -2.16 -4.56 -9.27
N TYR A 184 -1.79 -3.34 -8.86
CA TYR A 184 -2.73 -2.44 -8.18
C TYR A 184 -3.39 -1.46 -9.14
N LYS A 185 -4.72 -1.54 -9.23
CA LYS A 185 -5.56 -0.55 -9.91
C LYS A 185 -5.65 0.71 -9.04
N ARG A 186 -5.39 1.88 -9.64
CA ARG A 186 -5.57 3.18 -8.99
C ARG A 186 -6.56 4.03 -9.76
N THR A 187 -7.37 4.78 -9.04
CA THR A 187 -8.33 5.71 -9.64
C THR A 187 -7.92 7.14 -9.31
N TYR A 188 -7.79 7.98 -10.33
CA TYR A 188 -7.44 9.38 -10.19
C TYR A 188 -8.62 10.28 -10.57
N ARG A 189 -8.77 11.38 -9.85
CA ARG A 189 -9.70 12.47 -10.20
C ARG A 189 -9.01 13.80 -10.02
N CYS A 190 -9.32 14.74 -10.90
CA CYS A 190 -8.87 16.10 -10.77
C CYS A 190 -9.99 17.04 -10.31
N PHE A 191 -9.63 18.05 -9.54
CA PHE A 191 -10.43 19.21 -9.18
C PHE A 191 -9.64 20.48 -9.48
N VAL A 192 -10.34 21.60 -9.59
CA VAL A 192 -9.74 22.92 -9.72
C VAL A 192 -10.31 23.88 -8.68
N SER A 193 -9.52 24.86 -8.26
CA SER A 193 -9.88 25.82 -7.22
C SER A 193 -9.20 27.18 -7.47
N PRO A 194 -9.85 28.32 -7.17
CA PRO A 194 -9.20 29.61 -7.17
C PRO A 194 -8.25 29.72 -5.96
N LYS A 195 -7.06 30.29 -6.13
CA LYS A 195 -6.08 30.41 -5.03
C LYS A 195 -6.59 31.23 -3.85
N VAL A 196 -7.47 32.20 -4.13
CA VAL A 196 -8.12 33.04 -3.12
C VAL A 196 -9.07 32.28 -2.20
N ASN A 197 -9.58 31.11 -2.62
CA ASN A 197 -10.49 30.30 -1.82
C ASN A 197 -10.22 28.81 -2.01
N SER A 198 -9.05 28.37 -1.53
CA SER A 198 -8.55 26.99 -1.67
C SER A 198 -9.38 25.93 -0.94
N TYR A 199 -10.31 26.34 -0.06
CA TYR A 199 -11.23 25.44 0.64
C TYR A 199 -12.45 25.05 -0.19
N LEU A 200 -12.67 25.72 -1.33
CA LEU A 200 -13.76 25.45 -2.26
C LEU A 200 -13.22 24.88 -3.56
N TRP A 201 -13.65 23.68 -3.91
CA TRP A 201 -13.22 23.00 -5.12
C TRP A 201 -14.39 22.86 -6.11
N SER A 202 -14.02 22.69 -7.38
CA SER A 202 -14.93 22.36 -8.48
C SER A 202 -15.61 21.00 -8.31
N LEU A 203 -16.41 20.59 -9.30
CA LEU A 203 -16.81 19.20 -9.43
C LEU A 203 -15.59 18.32 -9.76
N PRO A 204 -15.62 17.03 -9.42
CA PRO A 204 -14.59 16.08 -9.83
C PRO A 204 -14.62 15.86 -11.35
N SER A 205 -13.45 15.68 -11.95
CA SER A 205 -13.33 15.07 -13.27
C SER A 205 -13.94 13.65 -13.29
N ASP A 206 -14.20 13.14 -14.48
CA ASP A 206 -14.44 11.71 -14.64
C ASP A 206 -13.22 10.91 -14.13
N PRO A 207 -13.44 9.72 -13.54
CA PRO A 207 -12.36 8.93 -12.98
C PRO A 207 -11.44 8.39 -14.08
N LEU A 208 -10.14 8.56 -13.89
CA LEU A 208 -9.12 7.97 -14.72
C LEU A 208 -8.51 6.75 -14.01
N GLU A 209 -8.71 5.57 -14.57
CA GLU A 209 -8.19 4.33 -13.99
C GLU A 209 -6.85 3.95 -14.62
N LEU A 210 -5.83 3.78 -13.77
CA LEU A 210 -4.52 3.29 -14.17
C LEU A 210 -4.30 1.89 -13.59
N LEU A 211 -3.98 0.93 -14.46
CA LEU A 211 -3.58 -0.41 -14.08
C LEU A 211 -2.19 -0.68 -14.67
N VAL A 212 -1.20 -0.90 -13.81
CA VAL A 212 0.12 -1.35 -14.24
C VAL A 212 0.06 -2.87 -14.39
N PRO A 213 0.26 -3.42 -15.61
CA PRO A 213 0.33 -4.86 -15.78
C PRO A 213 1.36 -5.47 -14.83
N GLY A 214 0.96 -6.54 -14.13
CA GLY A 214 1.90 -7.38 -13.40
C GLY A 214 3.03 -7.85 -14.31
N PRO A 215 4.21 -8.22 -13.77
CA PRO A 215 5.17 -8.96 -14.55
C PRO A 215 4.47 -10.21 -15.11
N SER A 216 4.23 -10.23 -16.41
CA SER A 216 3.76 -11.43 -17.08
C SER A 216 4.93 -12.41 -17.04
N VAL A 217 4.91 -13.36 -16.11
CA VAL A 217 5.75 -14.54 -16.27
C VAL A 217 5.27 -15.18 -17.57
N SER A 218 6.08 -15.02 -18.62
CA SER A 218 5.73 -15.55 -19.93
C SER A 218 5.37 -17.03 -19.74
N PRO A 219 4.23 -17.50 -20.29
CA PRO A 219 3.87 -18.91 -20.23
C PRO A 219 5.05 -19.79 -20.67
N ILE A 220 5.84 -19.31 -21.64
CA ILE A 220 7.04 -19.98 -22.13
C ILE A 220 8.06 -20.18 -21.01
N VAL A 221 8.34 -19.16 -20.18
CA VAL A 221 9.28 -19.28 -19.06
C VAL A 221 8.76 -20.31 -18.05
N VAL A 222 7.45 -20.34 -17.78
CA VAL A 222 6.84 -21.37 -16.91
C VAL A 222 7.00 -22.77 -17.50
N TRP A 223 6.72 -22.96 -18.79
CA TRP A 223 6.86 -24.26 -19.43
C TRP A 223 8.32 -24.70 -19.55
N VAL A 224 9.25 -23.78 -19.79
CA VAL A 224 10.69 -24.07 -19.81
C VAL A 224 11.18 -24.49 -18.43
N THR A 225 10.76 -23.81 -17.36
CA THR A 225 11.15 -24.20 -16.00
C THR A 225 10.55 -25.55 -15.62
N VAL A 226 9.28 -25.82 -15.95
CA VAL A 226 8.65 -27.13 -15.74
C VAL A 226 9.36 -28.23 -16.54
N ALA A 227 9.64 -28.02 -17.82
CA ALA A 227 10.35 -28.97 -18.66
C ALA A 227 11.75 -29.26 -18.12
N ALA A 228 12.50 -28.23 -17.74
CA ALA A 228 13.83 -28.38 -17.15
C ALA A 228 13.78 -29.21 -15.85
N VAL A 229 12.80 -28.96 -14.98
CA VAL A 229 12.60 -29.75 -13.74
C VAL A 229 12.25 -31.20 -14.07
N CYS A 230 11.36 -31.45 -15.03
CA CYS A 230 11.03 -32.81 -15.48
C CYS A 230 12.23 -33.54 -16.06
N PHE A 231 13.05 -32.88 -16.89
CA PHE A 231 14.29 -33.45 -17.43
C PHE A 231 15.30 -33.78 -16.33
N LEU A 232 15.45 -32.93 -15.32
CA LEU A 232 16.32 -33.20 -14.17
C LEU A 232 15.85 -34.42 -13.38
N ILE A 233 14.54 -34.54 -13.12
CA ILE A 233 13.97 -35.71 -12.42
C ILE A 233 14.20 -36.98 -13.25
N PHE A 234 13.94 -36.93 -14.56
CA PHE A 234 14.16 -38.07 -15.45
C PHE A 234 15.63 -38.49 -15.50
N PHE A 235 16.55 -37.52 -15.55
CA PHE A 235 17.99 -37.78 -15.52
C PHE A 235 18.43 -38.40 -14.20
N LEU A 236 17.93 -37.93 -13.05
CA LEU A 236 18.20 -38.51 -11.74
C LEU A 236 17.66 -39.95 -11.62
N LEU A 237 16.47 -40.22 -12.17
CA LEU A 237 15.91 -41.58 -12.24
C LEU A 237 16.75 -42.50 -13.11
N LEU A 238 17.23 -42.03 -14.26
CA LEU A 238 18.14 -42.79 -15.13
C LEU A 238 19.46 -43.07 -14.42
N LEU A 239 20.04 -42.11 -13.71
CA LEU A 239 21.25 -42.34 -12.91
C LEU A 239 21.01 -43.37 -11.81
N TYR A 240 19.87 -43.28 -11.10
CA TYR A 240 19.48 -44.25 -10.08
C TYR A 240 19.32 -45.66 -10.67
N LEU A 241 18.62 -45.77 -11.81
CA LEU A 241 18.50 -47.01 -12.56
C LEU A 241 19.88 -47.52 -12.94
N CYS A 242 20.71 -46.73 -13.64
CA CYS A 242 22.06 -47.13 -14.04
C CYS A 242 22.89 -47.63 -12.86
N HIS A 243 22.78 -46.97 -11.71
CA HIS A 243 23.45 -47.39 -10.48
C HIS A 243 22.91 -48.72 -9.93
N HIS A 244 21.59 -48.95 -10.01
CA HIS A 244 20.94 -50.21 -9.66
C HIS A 244 21.32 -51.35 -10.62
N TRP A 245 21.30 -51.11 -11.93
CA TRP A 245 21.72 -52.07 -12.96
C TRP A 245 23.20 -52.43 -12.83
N ALA A 246 24.08 -51.46 -12.54
CA ALA A 246 25.49 -51.71 -12.25
C ALA A 246 25.67 -52.58 -11.01
N LYS A 247 24.87 -52.35 -9.96
CA LYS A 247 24.85 -53.17 -8.74
C LYS A 247 24.30 -54.58 -8.97
N CYS A 248 23.32 -54.75 -9.86
CA CYS A 248 22.83 -56.08 -10.25
C CYS A 248 23.88 -56.87 -11.05
N LYS A 249 24.63 -56.22 -11.94
CA LYS A 249 25.68 -56.89 -12.72
C LYS A 249 26.83 -57.40 -11.87
N THR A 250 27.22 -56.71 -10.80
CA THR A 250 28.27 -57.20 -9.89
C THR A 250 27.84 -58.41 -9.05
N SER A 251 26.53 -58.62 -8.85
CA SER A 251 26.02 -59.81 -8.18
C SER A 251 26.02 -61.05 -9.11
N SER A 252 25.54 -60.91 -10.35
CA SER A 252 25.45 -62.06 -11.28
C SER A 252 26.82 -62.56 -11.77
N ALA A 253 27.83 -61.70 -11.81
CA ALA A 253 29.20 -62.11 -12.12
C ALA A 253 29.75 -63.14 -11.10
N LYS A 254 29.17 -63.24 -9.90
CA LYS A 254 29.60 -64.25 -8.91
C LYS A 254 29.02 -65.64 -9.16
N THR A 255 27.94 -65.78 -9.92
CA THR A 255 27.25 -67.08 -10.05
C THR A 255 27.46 -67.77 -11.40
N ARG A 256 27.93 -67.08 -12.44
CA ARG A 256 28.03 -67.68 -13.80
C ARG A 256 29.20 -68.64 -14.02
N THR A 257 30.05 -68.89 -13.02
CA THR A 257 31.20 -69.79 -13.15
C THR A 257 30.86 -71.28 -13.00
N GLN A 258 29.63 -71.66 -12.71
CA GLN A 258 29.25 -73.06 -12.55
C GLN A 258 27.99 -73.34 -13.38
N VAL A 259 27.96 -74.47 -14.08
CA VAL A 259 26.88 -75.00 -14.95
C VAL A 259 27.11 -74.75 -16.45
N LYS A 260 28.02 -75.56 -17.01
CA LYS A 260 28.14 -75.86 -18.44
C LYS A 260 27.99 -77.37 -18.60
N TYR A 261 26.75 -77.87 -18.63
CA TYR A 261 26.49 -79.29 -18.92
C TYR A 261 26.10 -79.51 -20.39
N LYS A 262 26.62 -80.62 -20.87
CA LYS A 262 26.90 -81.01 -22.24
C LYS A 262 25.67 -81.71 -22.83
N SER A 263 25.18 -81.19 -23.95
CA SER A 263 24.03 -81.69 -24.70
C SER A 263 24.47 -82.81 -25.65
N SER A 264 23.76 -83.93 -25.62
CA SER A 264 23.86 -85.03 -26.59
C SER A 264 22.45 -85.35 -27.09
N SER A 265 22.26 -85.18 -28.39
CA SER A 265 21.07 -85.47 -29.20
C SER A 265 21.05 -86.96 -29.55
N PRO A 266 19.87 -87.61 -29.69
CA PRO A 266 19.42 -87.89 -31.06
C PRO A 266 17.90 -87.86 -31.27
N ALA A 267 17.56 -87.69 -32.55
CA ALA A 267 16.25 -87.51 -33.14
C ALA A 267 15.29 -88.70 -32.96
N MET A 268 14.02 -88.39 -32.74
CA MET A 268 12.90 -89.21 -33.19
C MET A 268 11.73 -88.29 -33.51
N ASP A 269 11.38 -88.32 -34.79
CA ASP A 269 10.24 -87.69 -35.44
C ASP A 269 8.96 -88.44 -35.05
N ASN A 270 7.91 -87.71 -34.70
CA ASN A 270 6.49 -88.10 -34.75
C ASN A 270 5.64 -86.90 -34.31
N ASP A 271 4.88 -86.37 -35.27
CA ASP A 271 3.86 -85.36 -35.09
C ASP A 271 2.77 -85.79 -34.09
N GLU A 272 2.64 -85.09 -32.96
CA GLU A 272 1.35 -84.93 -32.31
C GLU A 272 1.21 -83.54 -31.69
N LYS A 273 0.22 -82.82 -32.21
CA LYS A 273 -0.14 -81.44 -31.90
C LYS A 273 -0.88 -81.40 -30.56
N ILE A 274 -0.14 -81.28 -29.46
CA ILE A 274 -0.72 -81.00 -28.14
C ILE A 274 -0.78 -79.49 -27.91
N LYS A 275 -1.96 -79.10 -27.45
CA LYS A 275 -2.59 -77.79 -27.40
C LYS A 275 -1.88 -76.81 -26.44
N TYR A 276 -1.93 -75.54 -26.81
CA TYR A 276 -1.55 -74.39 -25.99
C TYR A 276 -2.34 -74.40 -24.67
N ASP A 277 -1.65 -74.61 -23.55
CA ASP A 277 -2.20 -74.24 -22.25
C ASP A 277 -2.07 -72.72 -22.09
N GLU A 278 -3.25 -72.11 -21.98
CA GLU A 278 -3.51 -70.69 -21.86
C GLU A 278 -2.92 -70.17 -20.54
N LEU A 279 -2.10 -69.14 -20.68
CA LEU A 279 -1.35 -68.49 -19.62
C LEU A 279 -2.30 -67.63 -18.77
N GLU A 280 -2.70 -68.15 -17.61
CA GLU A 280 -3.61 -67.45 -16.70
C GLU A 280 -2.91 -66.22 -16.10
N CYS A 281 -3.44 -65.04 -16.44
CA CYS A 281 -2.97 -63.75 -15.96
C CYS A 281 -3.34 -63.56 -14.49
N ILE A 282 -2.36 -63.73 -13.61
CA ILE A 282 -2.48 -63.33 -12.20
C ILE A 282 -2.48 -61.80 -12.13
N GLN A 283 -3.66 -61.22 -11.89
CA GLN A 283 -3.84 -59.85 -11.41
C GLN A 283 -3.86 -59.87 -9.88
N PRO A 284 -3.04 -59.04 -9.22
CA PRO A 284 -3.40 -58.55 -7.89
C PRO A 284 -3.26 -57.03 -7.76
N GLU A 285 -4.37 -56.44 -7.35
CA GLU A 285 -4.50 -55.46 -6.25
C GLU A 285 -4.00 -54.01 -6.45
N ASN A 286 -5.02 -53.21 -6.76
CA ASN A 286 -5.25 -51.82 -6.38
C ASN A 286 -4.82 -51.49 -4.93
N TYR A 287 -3.88 -50.54 -4.76
CA TYR A 287 -3.63 -49.87 -3.48
C TYR A 287 -3.81 -48.36 -3.64
N CYS A 288 -4.70 -47.81 -2.83
CA CYS A 288 -5.16 -46.43 -2.85
C CYS A 288 -4.04 -45.38 -2.65
N GLN A 289 -4.22 -44.30 -3.40
CA GLN A 289 -3.57 -43.00 -3.34
C GLN A 289 -3.84 -42.26 -2.02
N VAL A 290 -2.79 -41.68 -1.42
CA VAL A 290 -2.87 -40.84 -0.22
C VAL A 290 -2.53 -39.40 -0.60
N ASP A 291 -3.51 -38.51 -0.47
CA ASP A 291 -3.39 -37.07 -0.67
C ASP A 291 -2.66 -36.40 0.50
N THR A 292 -1.66 -35.56 0.22
CA THR A 292 -1.05 -34.68 1.22
C THR A 292 -1.07 -33.23 0.71
N LYS A 293 -1.96 -32.41 1.29
CA LYS A 293 -2.03 -30.96 1.12
C LYS A 293 -0.76 -30.29 1.67
N LYS A 294 -0.03 -29.56 0.82
CA LYS A 294 1.13 -28.75 1.22
C LYS A 294 0.72 -27.28 1.33
N LEU A 295 0.93 -26.71 2.52
CA LEU A 295 0.62 -25.33 2.90
C LEU A 295 1.61 -24.35 2.25
N SER A 296 1.11 -23.29 1.63
CA SER A 296 1.88 -22.23 0.96
C SER A 296 2.49 -21.25 1.96
N ALA A 297 3.78 -20.97 1.81
CA ALA A 297 4.54 -20.01 2.60
C ALA A 297 4.22 -18.56 2.18
N VAL A 298 4.13 -17.68 3.17
CA VAL A 298 3.89 -16.24 3.08
C VAL A 298 5.19 -15.53 2.69
N GLU A 299 5.15 -14.71 1.64
CA GLU A 299 6.29 -13.92 1.15
C GLU A 299 6.20 -12.49 1.71
N ASP A 300 7.28 -12.05 2.36
CA ASP A 300 7.40 -10.83 3.17
C ASP A 300 7.67 -9.60 2.27
N SER A 301 6.65 -8.77 2.01
CA SER A 301 6.78 -7.54 1.24
C SER A 301 7.13 -6.35 2.15
N LYS A 302 8.38 -5.90 2.10
CA LYS A 302 8.83 -4.66 2.78
C LYS A 302 8.20 -3.42 2.13
N GLU A 303 7.27 -2.79 2.85
CA GLU A 303 6.69 -1.49 2.53
C GLU A 303 7.70 -0.37 2.84
N VAL A 304 7.94 0.54 1.89
CA VAL A 304 8.89 1.66 2.03
C VAL A 304 8.11 2.97 1.94
N THR A 305 8.21 3.80 2.98
CA THR A 305 7.54 5.11 3.06
C THR A 305 8.51 6.22 2.62
N TYR A 306 8.05 7.10 1.73
CA TYR A 306 8.81 8.27 1.26
C TYR A 306 8.31 9.54 1.94
N ALA A 307 9.23 10.41 2.36
CA ALA A 307 8.92 11.76 2.81
C ALA A 307 9.60 12.79 1.87
N GLN A 308 8.88 13.84 1.53
CA GLN A 308 9.37 14.95 0.70
C GLN A 308 9.84 16.07 1.62
N LEU A 309 11.10 16.48 1.50
CA LEU A 309 11.67 17.61 2.23
C LEU A 309 11.89 18.76 1.24
N CYS A 310 11.21 19.89 1.44
CA CYS A 310 11.42 21.10 0.65
C CYS A 310 12.06 22.17 1.54
N GLN A 311 13.25 22.62 1.18
CA GLN A 311 13.95 23.67 1.90
C GLN A 311 13.42 25.03 1.42
N GLU A 312 12.71 25.74 2.29
CA GLU A 312 12.33 27.13 2.04
C GLU A 312 13.55 28.03 2.24
N ILE A 313 13.98 28.71 1.17
CA ILE A 313 14.99 29.75 1.27
C ILE A 313 14.31 30.93 1.96
N PHE A 314 14.56 31.09 3.26
CA PHE A 314 14.15 32.27 4.01
C PHE A 314 14.88 33.49 3.41
N LEU A 315 14.15 34.32 2.68
CA LEU A 315 14.65 35.60 2.20
C LEU A 315 14.70 36.54 3.42
N GLU A 316 15.83 36.51 4.12
CA GLU A 316 16.10 37.38 5.26
C GLU A 316 16.26 38.83 4.79
N ASN A 317 15.40 39.71 5.30
CA ASN A 317 15.48 41.19 5.28
C ASN A 317 16.20 41.84 4.09
N MET A 318 15.45 42.14 3.03
CA MET A 318 15.78 43.27 2.16
C MET A 318 14.79 44.40 2.42
N ASP A 319 15.16 45.24 3.38
CA ASP A 319 14.59 46.58 3.53
C ASP A 319 14.78 47.35 2.21
N SER A 320 13.67 47.90 1.70
CA SER A 320 13.61 48.90 0.64
C SER A 320 14.28 48.57 -0.69
N LEU A 321 13.56 47.93 -1.62
CA LEU A 321 13.81 48.18 -3.04
C LEU A 321 12.50 48.43 -3.80
N PRO A 322 12.41 49.49 -4.63
CA PRO A 322 11.16 49.88 -5.27
C PRO A 322 10.75 48.90 -6.38
N SER A 323 9.44 48.86 -6.59
CA SER A 323 8.74 48.29 -7.73
C SER A 323 9.47 48.55 -9.05
N ASN A 324 10.06 47.50 -9.63
CA ASN A 324 9.82 47.06 -11.01
C ASN A 324 10.86 46.01 -11.38
N THR A 325 10.38 44.92 -12.00
CA THR A 325 11.20 43.88 -12.65
C THR A 325 12.06 43.02 -11.73
N LEU A 326 11.48 41.95 -11.20
CA LEU A 326 12.25 40.72 -11.07
C LEU A 326 11.33 39.50 -11.22
N HIS A 327 11.22 39.01 -12.46
CA HIS A 327 10.91 37.61 -12.72
C HIS A 327 12.08 36.78 -12.18
N HIS A 328 12.09 36.44 -10.90
CA HIS A 328 13.03 35.44 -10.39
C HIS A 328 12.25 34.21 -9.96
N MET A 329 12.29 33.22 -10.86
CA MET A 329 11.80 31.88 -10.71
C MET A 329 12.47 31.28 -9.46
N SER A 330 11.74 31.24 -8.33
CA SER A 330 12.24 30.57 -7.12
C SER A 330 12.25 29.07 -7.40
N THR A 331 13.41 28.54 -7.75
CA THR A 331 13.62 27.10 -7.94
C THR A 331 13.69 26.46 -6.57
N GLN A 332 12.52 26.06 -6.05
CA GLN A 332 12.43 25.30 -4.81
C GLN A 332 12.98 23.88 -5.07
N THR A 333 14.16 23.59 -4.55
CA THR A 333 14.79 22.28 -4.70
C THR A 333 14.22 21.34 -3.63
N CYS A 334 13.24 20.50 -4.01
CA CYS A 334 12.75 19.43 -3.14
C CYS A 334 13.57 18.16 -3.38
N VAL A 335 13.94 17.47 -2.30
CA VAL A 335 14.67 16.19 -2.35
C VAL A 335 13.83 15.11 -1.67
N TYR A 336 13.74 13.94 -2.29
CA TYR A 336 13.09 12.77 -1.70
C TYR A 336 14.10 12.01 -0.84
N ALA A 337 13.75 11.77 0.42
CA ALA A 337 14.55 10.95 1.32
C ALA A 337 13.76 9.70 1.73
N THR A 338 14.43 8.55 1.71
CA THR A 338 13.88 7.28 2.18
C THR A 338 14.08 7.20 3.69
N LEU A 339 13.00 7.10 4.47
CA LEU A 339 13.09 6.89 5.91
C LEU A 339 13.43 5.42 6.16
N ARG A 340 14.70 5.15 6.47
CA ARG A 340 15.06 3.89 7.13
C ARG A 340 14.85 4.08 8.63
N LEU A 341 13.90 3.34 9.20
CA LEU A 341 13.86 3.10 10.63
C LEU A 341 15.13 2.33 10.98
N SER A 342 16.17 3.03 11.42
CA SER A 342 17.36 2.42 12.01
C SER A 342 16.93 1.78 13.33
N GLN A 343 16.76 0.46 13.34
CA GLN A 343 16.87 -0.30 14.58
C GLN A 343 18.30 -0.12 15.07
N GLU A 344 18.44 0.65 16.13
CA GLU A 344 19.71 0.90 16.77
C GLU A 344 20.17 -0.41 17.42
N GLU A 345 21.07 -1.14 16.73
CA GLU A 345 21.84 -2.23 17.32
C GLU A 345 22.78 -1.62 18.36
N SER A 346 22.31 -1.47 19.59
CA SER A 346 23.17 -1.13 20.71
C SER A 346 24.13 -2.29 20.96
N GLN A 347 25.35 -2.16 20.47
CA GLN A 347 26.51 -2.93 20.93
C GLN A 347 26.82 -2.49 22.38
N SER A 348 26.38 -3.28 23.37
CA SER A 348 27.04 -3.44 24.67
C SER A 348 26.53 -4.66 25.41
#